data_AF-M7ZJW9-F1
#
_entry.id   AF-M7ZJW9-F1
#
_cell.length_a   1.000
_cell.length_b   1.000
_cell.length_c   1.000
_cell.angle_alpha   90.00
_cell.angle_beta   90.00
_cell.angle_gamma   90.00
#
_symmetry.space_group_name_H-M   'P 1'
#
loop_
_entity.id
_entity.type
_entity.pdbx_description
1 polymer ?
#
loop_
_entity_poly.entity_id
_entity_poly.type
_entity_poly.pdbx_seq_one_letter_code
_entity_poly.pdbx_strand_id
1 'polypeptide(L)'
;MAAVCGNWRPRGARRNAMLRSRARVGHRVGSQVRKLESQGVPTKQAEAITSAITEVLNDSYCHPPTEWPLFVGIGAPEVRKLESQGVPTKQAEAITSAITEVLNDSLESISESFVSKAEMQKSEMLQEANISKFKSQVQSSQENHFSLLQRETEKLRGDIDKMRSELKYEIDKVTAGQRLDLNLERGRIRDELAKQNEETTDLTTKLDKEIHSLKAQLEAAKYDVIKYCIGTIVSISAVGLAVLRIVM
;
A
#
# COMPACT_ATOMS: atom_id res chain seq x y z
N MET A 1 39.10 23.10 43.76
CA MET A 1 39.96 23.04 42.55
C MET A 1 39.64 21.76 41.80
N ALA A 2 39.20 21.89 40.55
CA ALA A 2 38.93 20.78 39.66
C ALA A 2 40.28 20.18 39.21
N ALA A 3 40.67 19.06 39.81
CA ALA A 3 41.73 18.24 39.24
C ALA A 3 41.21 17.66 37.92
N VAL A 4 41.98 17.87 36.87
CA VAL A 4 41.70 17.48 35.49
C VAL A 4 41.80 15.95 35.40
N CYS A 5 40.69 15.22 35.47
CA CYS A 5 40.66 13.84 34.95
C CYS A 5 40.79 13.93 33.42
N GLY A 6 41.90 13.44 32.87
CA GLY A 6 42.15 13.41 31.43
C GLY A 6 41.05 12.62 30.69
N ASN A 7 40.45 13.23 29.66
CA ASN A 7 39.57 12.69 28.61
C ASN A 7 38.39 11.73 28.95
N TRP A 8 38.19 11.30 30.20
CA TRP A 8 37.12 10.36 30.54
C TRP A 8 35.83 11.11 30.91
N ARG A 9 34.85 11.15 29.98
CA ARG A 9 33.50 11.72 30.22
C ARG A 9 32.41 10.65 30.07
N PRO A 10 31.89 10.07 31.17
CA PRO A 10 30.72 9.19 31.09
C PRO A 10 29.47 9.97 30.61
N ARG A 11 28.71 9.37 29.69
CA ARG A 11 27.48 9.96 29.10
C ARG A 11 26.23 9.18 29.52
N GLY A 12 25.11 9.89 29.69
CA GLY A 12 23.78 9.31 29.94
C GLY A 12 23.66 8.55 31.26
N ALA A 13 23.04 7.36 31.22
CA ALA A 13 22.77 6.52 32.38
C ALA A 13 24.03 6.18 33.21
N ARG A 14 25.20 6.04 32.56
CA ARG A 14 26.48 5.79 33.23
C ARG A 14 26.90 6.95 34.15
N ARG A 15 26.59 8.20 33.77
CA ARG A 15 26.86 9.38 34.60
C ARG A 15 25.97 9.38 35.85
N ASN A 16 24.70 9.03 35.69
CA ASN A 16 23.77 8.97 36.82
C ASN A 16 24.09 7.83 37.80
N ALA A 17 24.50 6.66 37.32
CA ALA A 17 24.96 5.57 38.17
C ALA A 17 26.23 5.95 38.95
N MET A 18 27.21 6.57 38.28
CA MET A 18 28.45 7.04 38.89
C MET A 18 28.21 8.14 39.95
N LEU A 19 27.31 9.08 39.67
CA LEU A 19 26.92 10.14 40.63
C LEU A 19 26.20 9.57 41.86
N ARG A 20 25.34 8.55 41.69
CA ARG A 20 24.66 7.86 42.80
C ARG A 20 25.64 7.08 43.67
N SER A 21 26.60 6.37 43.06
CA SER A 21 27.65 5.69 43.81
C SER A 21 28.56 6.70 44.54
N ARG A 22 28.91 7.82 43.91
CA ARG A 22 29.66 8.92 44.55
C ARG A 22 28.95 9.52 45.76
N ALA A 23 27.63 9.72 45.67
CA ALA A 23 26.83 10.20 46.80
C ALA A 23 26.81 9.18 47.96
N ARG A 24 26.69 7.88 47.66
CA ARG A 24 26.71 6.80 48.67
C ARG A 24 28.06 6.66 49.36
N VAL A 25 29.16 6.77 48.61
CA VAL A 25 30.52 6.72 49.15
C VAL A 25 30.80 7.93 50.04
N GLY A 26 30.46 9.14 49.57
CA GLY A 26 30.59 10.36 50.37
C GLY A 26 29.80 10.30 51.69
N HIS A 27 28.58 9.74 51.67
CA HIS A 27 27.77 9.55 52.87
C HIS A 27 28.40 8.54 53.86
N ARG A 28 28.97 7.44 53.35
CA ARG A 28 29.63 6.40 54.18
C ARG A 28 30.94 6.88 54.79
N VAL A 29 31.75 7.61 54.01
CA VAL A 29 32.98 8.26 54.48
C VAL A 29 32.66 9.29 55.56
N GLY A 30 31.67 10.16 55.36
CA GLY A 30 31.25 11.11 56.38
C GLY A 30 30.77 10.44 57.67
N SER A 31 30.18 9.24 57.58
CA SER A 31 29.81 8.45 58.75
C SER A 31 31.03 7.89 59.51
N GLN A 32 32.10 7.51 58.81
CA GLN A 32 33.33 7.00 59.43
C GLN A 32 34.17 8.13 60.04
N VAL A 33 34.24 9.29 59.39
CA VAL A 33 34.91 10.48 59.96
C VAL A 33 34.26 10.88 61.29
N ARG A 34 32.92 10.92 61.35
CA ARG A 34 32.18 11.17 62.61
C ARG A 34 32.45 10.12 63.69
N LYS A 35 32.69 8.86 63.29
CA LYS A 35 33.04 7.78 64.21
C LYS A 35 34.45 7.95 64.78
N LEU A 36 35.41 8.41 63.97
CA LEU A 36 36.79 8.69 64.40
C LEU A 36 36.86 9.94 65.29
N GLU A 37 36.08 10.98 65.02
CA GLU A 37 35.96 12.17 65.88
C GLU A 37 35.43 11.80 67.27
N SER A 38 34.47 10.87 67.35
CA SER A 38 33.93 10.35 68.62
C SER A 38 34.95 9.53 69.45
N GLN A 39 36.08 9.14 68.84
CA GLN A 39 37.16 8.40 69.50
C GLN A 39 38.30 9.31 69.99
N GLY A 40 38.11 10.63 69.96
CA GLY A 40 39.06 11.60 70.53
C GLY A 40 40.20 12.03 69.60
N VAL A 41 40.05 11.83 68.28
CA VAL A 41 41.03 12.25 67.27
C VAL A 41 41.04 13.79 67.15
N PRO A 42 42.18 14.48 67.32
CA PRO A 42 42.29 15.94 67.18
C PRO A 42 41.83 16.45 65.81
N THR A 43 41.20 17.63 65.75
CA THR A 43 40.63 18.23 64.52
C THR A 43 41.61 18.32 63.34
N LYS A 44 42.90 18.58 63.59
CA LYS A 44 43.94 18.57 62.55
C LYS A 44 44.17 17.18 61.93
N GLN A 45 44.02 16.11 62.71
CA GLN A 45 44.10 14.73 62.20
C GLN A 45 42.82 14.36 61.43
N ALA A 46 41.65 14.85 61.85
CA ALA A 46 40.39 14.65 61.13
C ALA A 46 40.39 15.32 59.74
N GLU A 47 40.97 16.53 59.62
CA GLU A 47 41.16 17.21 58.33
C GLU A 47 42.14 16.46 57.41
N ALA A 48 43.24 15.93 57.96
CA ALA A 48 44.21 15.13 57.21
C ALA A 48 43.60 13.81 56.70
N ILE A 49 42.80 13.12 57.53
CA ILE A 49 42.05 11.92 57.15
C ILE A 49 41.04 12.24 56.05
N THR A 50 40.31 13.35 56.18
CA THR A 50 39.32 13.79 55.18
C THR A 50 39.98 14.16 53.85
N SER A 51 41.15 14.81 53.89
CA SER A 51 41.93 15.15 52.69
C SER A 51 42.48 13.90 52.00
N ALA A 52 43.06 12.95 52.74
CA ALA A 52 43.56 11.68 52.20
C ALA A 52 42.45 10.84 51.57
N ILE A 53 41.28 10.74 52.22
CA ILE A 53 40.11 10.04 51.65
C ILE A 53 39.63 10.75 50.39
N THR A 54 39.59 12.09 50.39
CA THR A 54 39.16 12.86 49.21
C THR A 54 40.10 12.65 48.04
N GLU A 55 41.41 12.53 48.29
CA GLU A 55 42.44 12.29 47.27
C GLU A 55 42.32 10.87 46.67
N VAL A 56 42.24 9.84 47.50
CA VAL A 56 42.03 8.44 47.08
C VAL A 56 40.73 8.28 46.29
N LEU A 57 39.66 8.95 46.73
CA LEU A 57 38.40 8.98 45.99
C LEU A 57 38.56 9.66 44.64
N ASN A 58 39.22 10.82 44.58
CA ASN A 58 39.40 11.54 43.31
C ASN A 58 40.21 10.73 42.29
N ASP A 59 41.25 10.02 42.74
CA ASP A 59 42.09 9.18 41.89
C ASP A 59 41.32 7.97 41.33
N SER A 60 40.50 7.33 42.17
CA SER A 60 39.60 6.22 41.79
C SER A 60 38.58 6.61 40.70
N TYR A 61 38.20 7.89 40.60
CA TYR A 61 37.24 8.37 39.59
C TYR A 61 37.89 8.76 38.25
N CYS A 62 39.23 8.84 38.17
CA CYS A 62 39.91 9.22 36.94
C CYS A 62 40.31 8.03 36.04
N HIS A 63 40.19 6.78 36.51
CA HIS A 63 40.55 5.58 35.75
C HIS A 63 39.36 4.62 35.54
N PRO A 64 39.21 3.98 34.36
CA PRO A 64 38.21 2.94 34.15
C PRO A 64 38.52 1.71 35.03
N PRO A 65 37.51 0.95 35.51
CA PRO A 65 37.72 -0.21 36.40
C PRO A 65 38.68 -1.28 35.86
N THR A 66 38.86 -1.34 34.55
CA THR A 66 39.77 -2.26 33.86
C THR A 66 41.25 -1.89 33.97
N GLU A 67 41.55 -0.66 34.38
CA GLU A 67 42.92 -0.13 34.54
C GLU A 67 43.26 0.15 36.00
N TRP A 68 42.38 -0.17 36.96
CA TRP A 68 42.71 -0.04 38.38
C TRP A 68 43.82 -1.05 38.66
N PRO A 69 45.07 -0.63 38.84
CA PRO A 69 46.14 -1.55 39.19
C PRO A 69 45.72 -2.17 40.51
N LEU A 70 45.84 -3.49 40.64
CA LEU A 70 45.58 -4.26 41.87
C LEU A 70 45.71 -3.36 43.11
N PHE A 71 44.56 -2.88 43.60
CA PHE A 71 44.42 -1.84 44.64
C PHE A 71 44.96 -2.30 46.01
N VAL A 72 45.51 -3.51 46.04
CA VAL A 72 46.17 -4.23 47.14
C VAL A 72 47.45 -3.50 47.63
N GLY A 73 48.01 -2.56 46.85
CA GLY A 73 49.27 -1.87 47.18
C GLY A 73 49.17 -0.55 47.96
N ILE A 74 47.97 0.02 48.16
CA ILE A 74 47.77 1.37 48.74
C ILE A 74 47.92 1.39 50.26
N GLY A 75 47.96 0.22 50.92
CA GLY A 75 48.07 0.15 52.38
C GLY A 75 49.32 0.82 52.95
N ALA A 76 50.48 0.59 52.34
CA ALA A 76 51.77 1.00 52.91
C ALA A 76 52.17 2.49 52.66
N PRO A 77 51.87 3.11 51.50
CA PRO A 77 52.15 4.53 51.28
C PRO A 77 51.24 5.44 52.11
N GLU A 78 49.94 5.13 52.18
CA GLU A 78 48.94 5.94 52.90
C GLU A 78 49.14 5.89 54.42
N VAL A 79 49.51 4.73 54.98
CA VAL A 79 49.85 4.62 56.40
C VAL A 79 51.02 5.54 56.76
N ARG A 80 52.10 5.53 55.96
CA ARG A 80 53.26 6.42 56.15
C ARG A 80 52.91 7.91 56.03
N LYS A 81 51.97 8.25 55.15
CA LYS A 81 51.48 9.63 54.99
C LYS A 81 50.66 10.08 56.20
N LEU A 82 49.80 9.21 56.73
CA LEU A 82 49.04 9.48 57.97
C LEU A 82 49.96 9.57 59.19
N GLU A 83 50.98 8.72 59.28
CA GLU A 83 52.02 8.80 60.32
C GLU A 83 52.78 10.13 60.29
N SER A 84 53.14 10.62 59.10
CA SER A 84 53.82 11.93 58.93
C SER A 84 52.96 13.12 59.37
N GLN A 85 51.64 12.94 59.47
CA GLN A 85 50.67 13.92 59.96
C GLN A 85 50.41 13.77 61.48
N GLY A 86 51.19 12.92 62.16
CA GLY A 86 51.11 12.68 63.60
C GLY A 86 50.07 11.64 64.01
N VAL A 87 49.50 10.87 63.08
CA VAL A 87 48.57 9.77 63.40
C VAL A 87 49.37 8.55 63.86
N PRO A 88 49.08 7.95 65.04
CA PRO A 88 49.72 6.73 65.49
C PRO A 88 49.58 5.59 64.47
N THR A 89 50.65 4.82 64.22
CA THR A 89 50.72 3.72 63.24
C THR A 89 49.50 2.80 63.26
N LYS A 90 49.08 2.34 64.45
CA LYS A 90 47.91 1.46 64.60
C LYS A 90 46.59 2.10 64.16
N GLN A 91 46.45 3.41 64.36
CA GLN A 91 45.29 4.16 63.90
C GLN A 91 45.35 4.42 62.39
N ALA A 92 46.54 4.74 61.86
CA ALA A 92 46.75 4.90 60.42
C ALA A 92 46.44 3.60 59.65
N GLU A 93 46.88 2.44 60.15
CA GLU A 93 46.58 1.12 59.58
C GLU A 93 45.07 0.82 59.63
N ALA A 94 44.41 1.08 60.76
CA ALA A 94 42.98 0.84 60.92
C ALA A 94 42.13 1.73 59.98
N ILE A 95 42.52 2.99 59.82
CA ILE A 95 41.86 3.94 58.90
C ILE A 95 42.04 3.48 57.46
N THR A 96 43.26 3.14 57.05
CA THR A 96 43.55 2.66 55.69
C THR A 96 42.83 1.35 55.37
N SER A 97 42.73 0.43 56.34
CA SER A 97 41.97 -0.82 56.21
C SER A 97 40.48 -0.56 55.98
N ALA A 98 39.86 0.31 56.79
CA ALA A 98 38.44 0.64 56.66
C ALA A 98 38.13 1.35 55.33
N ILE A 99 39.05 2.18 54.83
CA ILE A 99 38.91 2.83 53.52
C ILE A 99 39.01 1.80 52.39
N THR A 100 39.96 0.86 52.49
CA THR A 100 40.15 -0.21 51.49
C THR A 100 38.92 -1.11 51.39
N GLU A 101 38.30 -1.46 52.52
CA GLU A 101 37.07 -2.25 52.56
C GLU A 101 35.89 -1.52 51.89
N VAL A 102 35.66 -0.25 52.25
CA VAL A 102 34.58 0.56 51.63
C VAL A 102 34.80 0.75 50.12
N LEU A 103 36.05 0.86 49.67
CA LEU A 103 36.39 0.97 48.26
C LEU A 103 36.16 -0.33 47.51
N ASN A 104 36.53 -1.48 48.08
CA ASN A 104 36.26 -2.79 47.50
C ASN A 104 34.75 -3.05 47.37
N ASP A 105 33.97 -2.81 48.41
CA ASP A 105 32.50 -2.91 48.38
C ASP A 105 31.89 -1.98 47.31
N SER A 106 32.47 -0.79 47.15
CA SER A 106 32.00 0.19 46.17
C SER A 106 32.36 -0.22 44.75
N LEU A 107 33.55 -0.78 44.52
CA LEU A 107 33.97 -1.34 43.25
C LEU A 107 33.04 -2.48 42.84
N GLU A 108 32.78 -3.42 43.76
CA GLU A 108 31.91 -4.57 43.51
C GLU A 108 30.49 -4.11 43.14
N SER A 109 29.89 -3.23 43.94
CA SER A 109 28.55 -2.67 43.66
C SER A 109 28.48 -1.89 42.34
N ILE A 110 29.55 -1.19 41.96
CA ILE A 110 29.64 -0.49 40.68
C ILE A 110 29.72 -1.52 39.54
N SER A 111 30.54 -2.57 39.69
CA SER A 111 30.74 -3.62 38.68
C SER A 111 29.45 -4.36 38.31
N GLU A 112 28.56 -4.61 39.28
CA GLU A 112 27.23 -5.21 39.04
C GLU A 112 26.33 -4.36 38.13
N SER A 113 26.56 -3.05 38.06
CA SER A 113 25.80 -2.15 37.19
C SER A 113 26.36 -2.06 35.75
N PHE A 114 27.48 -2.72 35.46
CA PHE A 114 28.06 -2.77 34.13
C PHE A 114 27.80 -4.12 33.46
N VAL A 115 27.61 -4.07 32.15
CA VAL A 115 27.62 -5.26 31.31
C VAL A 115 29.05 -5.49 30.86
N SER A 116 29.51 -6.75 30.88
CA SER A 116 30.85 -7.07 30.41
C SER A 116 30.97 -6.82 28.91
N LYS A 117 32.20 -6.55 28.45
CA LYS A 117 32.47 -6.36 27.01
C LYS A 117 32.06 -7.59 26.19
N ALA A 118 32.25 -8.79 26.74
CA ALA A 118 31.89 -10.05 26.10
C ALA A 118 30.36 -10.21 25.94
N GLU A 119 29.57 -9.87 26.97
CA GLU A 119 28.11 -9.92 26.89
C GLU A 119 27.56 -8.88 25.93
N MET A 120 28.14 -7.67 25.90
CA MET A 120 27.77 -6.63 24.96
C MET A 120 28.03 -7.09 23.51
N GLN A 121 29.20 -7.65 23.23
CA GLN A 121 29.53 -8.20 21.91
C GLN A 121 28.62 -9.35 21.51
N LYS A 122 28.28 -10.25 22.45
CA LYS A 122 27.33 -11.33 22.19
C LYS A 122 25.94 -10.79 21.81
N SER A 123 25.46 -9.77 22.52
CA SER A 123 24.19 -9.10 22.20
C SER A 123 24.21 -8.44 20.83
N GLU A 124 25.31 -7.75 20.49
CA GLU A 124 25.53 -7.12 19.19
C GLU A 124 25.51 -8.16 18.05
N MET A 125 26.25 -9.27 18.19
CA MET A 125 26.24 -10.36 17.22
C MET A 125 24.84 -10.96 17.03
N LEU A 126 24.08 -11.14 18.11
CA LEU A 126 22.70 -11.64 18.03
C LEU A 126 21.79 -10.65 17.31
N GLN A 127 21.94 -9.35 17.59
CA GLN A 127 21.18 -8.30 16.93
C GLN A 127 21.50 -8.24 15.43
N GLU A 128 22.77 -8.32 15.05
CA GLU A 128 23.21 -8.32 13.66
C GLU A 128 22.69 -9.55 12.90
N ALA A 129 22.71 -10.73 13.54
CA ALA A 129 22.13 -11.95 12.97
C ALA A 129 20.62 -11.83 12.76
N ASN A 130 19.89 -11.27 13.72
CA ASN A 130 18.45 -11.05 13.62
C ASN A 130 18.10 -10.03 12.52
N ILE A 131 18.85 -8.94 12.41
CA ILE A 131 18.69 -7.94 11.36
C ILE A 131 18.96 -8.56 9.98
N SER A 132 20.02 -9.36 9.87
CA SER A 132 20.36 -10.05 8.61
C SER A 132 19.27 -11.04 8.19
N LYS A 133 18.75 -11.83 9.14
CA LYS A 133 17.63 -12.74 8.90
C LYS A 133 16.37 -11.98 8.48
N PHE A 134 16.00 -10.92 9.20
CA PHE A 134 14.85 -10.09 8.86
C PHE A 134 14.97 -9.50 7.45
N LYS A 135 16.14 -8.95 7.11
CA LYS A 135 16.44 -8.42 5.77
C LYS A 135 16.24 -9.49 4.69
N SER A 136 16.76 -10.70 4.89
CA SER A 136 16.60 -11.80 3.93
C SER A 136 15.13 -12.21 3.74
N GLN A 137 14.34 -12.25 4.82
CA GLN A 137 12.91 -12.58 4.76
C GLN A 137 12.12 -11.50 4.03
N VAL A 138 12.40 -10.22 4.29
CA VAL A 138 11.76 -9.09 3.61
C VAL A 138 12.11 -9.10 2.12
N GLN A 139 13.38 -9.29 1.77
CA GLN A 139 13.82 -9.32 0.38
C GLN A 139 13.16 -10.49 -0.38
N SER A 140 13.19 -11.70 0.19
CA SER A 140 12.56 -12.87 -0.42
C SER A 140 11.04 -12.69 -0.56
N SER A 141 10.37 -12.15 0.46
CA SER A 141 8.94 -11.85 0.39
C SER A 141 8.62 -10.83 -0.69
N GLN A 142 9.39 -9.74 -0.79
CA GLN A 142 9.20 -8.73 -1.84
C GLN A 142 9.38 -9.31 -3.25
N GLU A 143 10.41 -10.11 -3.47
CA GLU A 143 10.67 -10.78 -4.76
C GLU A 143 9.55 -11.76 -5.13
N ASN A 144 9.05 -12.52 -4.14
CA ASN A 144 7.92 -13.42 -4.33
C ASN A 144 6.62 -12.66 -4.65
N HIS A 145 6.32 -11.58 -3.94
CA HIS A 145 5.14 -10.75 -4.22
C HIS A 145 5.24 -10.07 -5.59
N PHE A 146 6.42 -9.57 -5.95
CA PHE A 146 6.64 -8.94 -7.24
C PHE A 146 6.45 -9.92 -8.39
N SER A 147 7.05 -11.11 -8.31
CA SER A 147 6.90 -12.16 -9.32
C SER A 147 5.46 -12.66 -9.45
N LEU A 148 4.73 -12.80 -8.33
CA LEU A 148 3.30 -13.14 -8.33
C LEU A 148 2.48 -12.07 -9.05
N LEU A 149 2.64 -10.79 -8.66
CA LEU A 149 1.91 -9.67 -9.24
C LEU A 149 2.23 -9.49 -10.73
N GLN A 150 3.49 -9.66 -11.12
CA GLN A 150 3.89 -9.62 -12.52
C GLN A 150 3.18 -10.71 -13.33
N ARG A 151 3.17 -11.96 -12.83
CA ARG A 151 2.50 -13.08 -13.48
C ARG A 151 0.98 -12.88 -13.58
N GLU A 152 0.34 -12.36 -12.53
CA GLU A 152 -1.09 -12.05 -12.56
C GLU A 152 -1.40 -10.93 -13.55
N THR A 153 -0.54 -9.91 -13.63
CA THR A 153 -0.67 -8.81 -14.58
C THR A 153 -0.54 -9.31 -16.03
N GLU A 154 0.44 -10.16 -16.31
CA GLU A 154 0.63 -10.77 -17.64
C GLU A 154 -0.56 -11.68 -18.01
N LYS A 155 -1.08 -12.46 -17.06
CA LYS A 155 -2.28 -13.28 -17.27
C LYS A 155 -3.50 -12.43 -17.61
N LEU A 156 -3.78 -11.40 -16.80
CA LEU A 156 -4.92 -10.49 -17.03
C LEU A 156 -4.80 -9.77 -18.38
N ARG A 157 -3.58 -9.36 -18.76
CA ARG A 157 -3.32 -8.78 -20.08
C ARG A 157 -3.65 -9.77 -21.21
N GLY A 158 -3.23 -11.02 -21.08
CA GLY A 158 -3.56 -12.07 -22.04
C GLY A 158 -5.08 -12.33 -22.15
N ASP A 159 -5.78 -12.37 -21.02
CA ASP A 159 -7.23 -12.53 -20.98
C ASP A 159 -7.95 -11.36 -21.67
N ILE A 160 -7.47 -10.13 -21.48
CA ILE A 160 -7.97 -8.92 -22.16
C ILE A 160 -7.79 -9.03 -23.68
N ASP A 161 -6.59 -9.41 -24.15
CA ASP A 161 -6.29 -9.52 -25.58
C ASP A 161 -7.13 -10.63 -26.25
N LYS A 162 -7.37 -11.74 -25.53
CA LYS A 162 -8.26 -12.81 -25.96
C LYS A 162 -9.70 -12.34 -26.09
N MET A 163 -10.26 -11.74 -25.03
CA MET A 163 -11.63 -11.21 -25.05
C MET A 163 -11.82 -10.16 -26.17
N ARG A 164 -10.82 -9.30 -26.38
CA ARG A 164 -10.84 -8.29 -27.45
C ARG A 164 -10.93 -8.94 -28.83
N SER A 165 -10.20 -10.03 -29.05
CA SER A 165 -10.20 -10.77 -30.32
C SER A 165 -11.52 -11.48 -30.55
N GLU A 166 -12.07 -12.13 -29.52
CA GLU A 166 -13.37 -12.81 -29.57
C GLU A 166 -14.51 -11.82 -29.85
N LEU A 167 -14.53 -10.67 -29.16
CA LEU A 167 -15.53 -9.63 -29.39
C LEU A 167 -15.45 -9.08 -30.81
N LYS A 168 -14.24 -8.85 -31.33
CA LYS A 168 -14.06 -8.40 -32.71
C LYS A 168 -14.63 -9.42 -33.70
N TYR A 169 -14.36 -10.71 -33.49
CA TYR A 169 -14.89 -11.78 -34.34
C TYR A 169 -16.42 -11.83 -34.31
N GLU A 170 -17.04 -11.77 -33.13
CA GLU A 170 -18.50 -11.78 -33.03
C GLU A 170 -19.14 -10.52 -33.65
N ILE A 171 -18.52 -9.34 -33.53
CA ILE A 171 -18.95 -8.13 -34.23
C ILE A 171 -18.89 -8.33 -35.75
N ASP A 172 -17.77 -8.80 -36.27
CA ASP A 172 -17.57 -9.00 -37.72
C ASP A 172 -18.58 -10.05 -38.26
N LYS A 173 -18.84 -11.12 -37.50
CA LYS A 173 -19.82 -12.17 -37.80
C LYS A 173 -21.26 -11.65 -37.80
N VAL A 174 -21.69 -10.94 -36.75
CA VAL A 174 -23.05 -10.37 -36.67
C VAL A 174 -23.25 -9.33 -37.78
N THR A 175 -22.24 -8.50 -38.05
CA THR A 175 -22.30 -7.49 -39.12
C THR A 175 -22.45 -8.15 -40.50
N ALA A 176 -21.69 -9.23 -40.77
CA ALA A 176 -21.81 -9.99 -42.01
C ALA A 176 -23.18 -10.67 -42.13
N GLY A 177 -23.69 -11.26 -41.04
CA GLY A 177 -25.02 -11.85 -40.97
C GLY A 177 -26.12 -10.85 -41.29
N GLN A 178 -26.14 -9.70 -40.61
CA GLN A 178 -27.11 -8.64 -40.86
C GLN A 178 -27.05 -8.12 -42.30
N ARG A 179 -25.84 -7.96 -42.86
CA ARG A 179 -25.70 -7.57 -44.26
C ARG A 179 -26.28 -8.61 -45.20
N LEU A 180 -26.08 -9.90 -44.95
CA LEU A 180 -26.67 -10.97 -45.75
C LEU A 180 -28.20 -10.94 -45.66
N ASP A 181 -28.76 -10.87 -44.46
CA ASP A 181 -30.21 -10.83 -44.23
C ASP A 181 -30.87 -9.66 -44.98
N LEU A 182 -30.28 -8.47 -44.90
CA LEU A 182 -30.78 -7.30 -45.63
C LEU A 182 -30.72 -7.49 -47.15
N ASN A 183 -29.68 -8.16 -47.67
CA ASN A 183 -29.59 -8.43 -49.11
C ASN A 183 -30.61 -9.47 -49.56
N LEU A 184 -30.85 -10.51 -48.76
CA LEU A 184 -31.87 -11.52 -49.04
C LEU A 184 -33.28 -10.92 -49.01
N GLU A 185 -33.61 -10.14 -47.97
CA GLU A 185 -34.93 -9.52 -47.89
C GLU A 185 -35.14 -8.46 -48.98
N ARG A 186 -34.08 -7.73 -49.36
CA ARG A 186 -34.12 -6.84 -50.53
C ARG A 186 -34.38 -7.62 -51.84
N GLY A 187 -33.80 -8.80 -51.99
CA GLY A 187 -34.08 -9.70 -53.11
C GLY A 187 -35.55 -10.12 -53.12
N ARG A 188 -36.05 -10.61 -51.99
CA ARG A 188 -37.44 -11.07 -51.81
C ARG A 188 -38.46 -9.96 -52.09
N ILE A 189 -38.20 -8.74 -51.63
CA ILE A 189 -39.05 -7.57 -51.92
C ILE A 189 -39.06 -7.25 -53.42
N ARG A 190 -37.92 -7.37 -54.12
CA ARG A 190 -37.87 -7.14 -55.57
C ARG A 190 -38.66 -8.19 -56.34
N ASP A 191 -38.58 -9.44 -55.94
CA ASP A 191 -39.33 -10.53 -56.57
C ASP A 191 -40.84 -10.35 -56.37
N GLU A 192 -41.27 -10.02 -55.14
CA GLU A 192 -42.68 -9.72 -54.84
C GLU A 192 -43.18 -8.49 -55.61
N LEU A 193 -42.36 -7.43 -55.71
CA LEU A 193 -42.69 -6.24 -56.49
C LEU A 193 -42.81 -6.55 -57.98
N ALA A 194 -41.92 -7.38 -58.53
CA ALA A 194 -41.98 -7.79 -59.93
C ALA A 194 -43.26 -8.58 -60.22
N LYS A 195 -43.62 -9.50 -59.32
CA LYS A 195 -44.87 -10.26 -59.39
C LYS A 195 -46.10 -9.37 -59.34
N GLN A 196 -46.17 -8.43 -58.40
CA GLN A 196 -47.28 -7.47 -58.32
C GLN A 196 -47.39 -6.59 -59.58
N ASN A 197 -46.26 -6.20 -60.16
CA ASN A 197 -46.24 -5.43 -61.39
C ASN A 197 -46.74 -6.24 -62.59
N GLU A 198 -46.41 -7.53 -62.64
CA GLU A 198 -46.95 -8.47 -63.63
C GLU A 198 -48.46 -8.64 -63.48
N GLU A 199 -48.95 -8.90 -62.26
CA GLU A 199 -50.38 -9.01 -61.94
C GLU A 199 -51.14 -7.72 -62.30
N THR A 200 -50.56 -6.56 -61.99
CA THR A 200 -51.14 -5.25 -62.32
C THR A 200 -51.21 -5.03 -63.83
N THR A 201 -50.16 -5.43 -64.56
CA THR A 201 -50.12 -5.33 -66.02
C THR A 201 -51.15 -6.26 -66.65
N ASP A 202 -51.23 -7.53 -66.23
CA ASP A 202 -52.24 -8.48 -66.71
C ASP A 202 -53.66 -7.95 -66.46
N LEU A 203 -53.94 -7.44 -65.25
CA LEU A 203 -55.24 -6.89 -64.92
C LEU A 203 -55.57 -5.63 -65.75
N THR A 204 -54.60 -4.76 -65.99
CA THR A 204 -54.75 -3.58 -66.87
C THR A 204 -55.09 -4.02 -68.30
N THR A 205 -54.39 -5.02 -68.85
CA THR A 205 -54.69 -5.52 -70.20
C THR A 205 -56.05 -6.21 -70.30
N LYS A 206 -56.53 -6.87 -69.22
CA LYS A 206 -57.88 -7.42 -69.15
C LYS A 206 -58.94 -6.32 -69.13
N LEU A 207 -58.74 -5.29 -68.31
CA LEU A 207 -59.62 -4.12 -68.27
C LEU A 207 -59.70 -3.43 -69.63
N ASP A 208 -58.58 -3.22 -70.33
CA ASP A 208 -58.58 -2.63 -71.67
C ASP A 208 -59.39 -3.48 -72.67
N LYS A 209 -59.24 -4.81 -72.63
CA LYS A 209 -60.04 -5.73 -73.46
C LYS A 209 -61.53 -5.64 -73.15
N GLU A 210 -61.91 -5.59 -71.88
CA GLU A 210 -63.32 -5.42 -71.47
C GLU A 210 -63.87 -4.06 -71.92
N ILE A 211 -63.11 -2.98 -71.79
CA ILE A 211 -63.48 -1.63 -72.28
C ILE A 211 -63.71 -1.67 -73.80
N HIS A 212 -62.83 -2.30 -74.57
CA HIS A 212 -62.99 -2.43 -76.02
C HIS A 212 -64.22 -3.28 -76.39
N SER A 213 -64.45 -4.38 -75.69
CA SER A 213 -65.63 -5.23 -75.85
C SER A 213 -66.93 -4.46 -75.57
N LEU A 214 -66.99 -3.76 -74.43
CA LEU A 214 -68.16 -2.95 -74.05
C LEU A 214 -68.40 -1.80 -75.04
N LYS A 215 -67.35 -1.13 -75.53
CA LYS A 215 -67.49 -0.10 -76.58
C LYS A 215 -68.05 -0.68 -77.88
N ALA A 216 -67.60 -1.86 -78.30
CA ALA A 216 -68.11 -2.51 -79.50
C ALA A 216 -69.59 -2.89 -79.34
N GLN A 217 -69.98 -3.45 -78.18
CA GLN A 217 -71.37 -3.74 -77.86
C GLN A 217 -72.25 -2.48 -77.84
N LEU A 218 -71.74 -1.38 -77.27
CA LEU A 218 -72.43 -0.10 -77.24
C LEU A 218 -72.66 0.47 -78.64
N GLU A 219 -71.66 0.45 -79.52
CA GLU A 219 -71.82 0.91 -80.91
C GLU A 219 -72.81 0.01 -81.68
N ALA A 220 -72.76 -1.32 -81.49
CA ALA A 220 -73.74 -2.23 -82.09
C ALA A 220 -75.17 -1.92 -81.63
N ALA A 221 -75.39 -1.75 -80.31
CA ALA A 221 -76.70 -1.40 -79.75
C ALA A 221 -77.20 -0.04 -80.26
N LYS A 222 -76.31 0.93 -80.44
CA LYS A 222 -76.62 2.24 -81.04
C LYS A 222 -77.10 2.10 -82.49
N TYR A 223 -76.43 1.26 -83.31
CA TYR A 223 -76.89 0.97 -84.68
C TYR A 223 -78.26 0.27 -84.69
N ASP A 224 -78.52 -0.65 -83.76
CA ASP A 224 -79.83 -1.30 -83.62
C ASP A 224 -80.92 -0.28 -83.29
N VAL A 225 -80.70 0.64 -82.34
CA VAL A 225 -81.65 1.71 -82.02
C VAL A 225 -81.93 2.59 -83.23
N ILE A 226 -80.89 3.01 -83.97
CA ILE A 226 -81.06 3.81 -85.20
C ILE A 226 -81.92 3.05 -86.23
N LYS A 227 -81.65 1.75 -86.42
CA LYS A 227 -82.43 0.90 -87.33
C LYS A 227 -83.90 0.83 -86.93
N TYR A 228 -84.20 0.63 -85.64
CA TYR A 228 -85.57 0.63 -85.13
C TYR A 228 -86.24 2.00 -85.32
N CYS A 229 -85.56 3.11 -85.04
CA CYS A 229 -86.09 4.46 -85.27
C CYS A 229 -86.45 4.72 -86.74
N ILE A 230 -85.58 4.32 -87.68
CA ILE A 230 -85.88 4.46 -89.11
C ILE A 230 -87.10 3.61 -89.48
N GLY A 231 -87.16 2.36 -89.00
CA GLY A 231 -88.30 1.47 -89.22
C GLY A 231 -89.62 2.03 -88.69
N THR A 232 -89.63 2.62 -87.50
CA THR A 232 -90.85 3.20 -86.92
C THR A 232 -91.29 4.44 -87.68
N ILE A 233 -90.38 5.36 -88.04
CA ILE A 233 -90.72 6.55 -88.85
C ILE A 233 -91.34 6.12 -90.18
N VAL A 234 -90.70 5.20 -90.91
CA VAL A 234 -91.23 4.69 -92.19
C VAL A 234 -92.60 4.03 -92.01
N SER A 235 -92.80 3.24 -90.95
CA SER A 235 -94.09 2.61 -90.68
C SER A 235 -95.20 3.64 -90.40
N ILE A 236 -94.90 4.69 -89.62
CA ILE A 236 -95.85 5.76 -89.30
C ILE A 236 -96.19 6.53 -90.58
N SER A 237 -95.20 6.89 -91.39
CA SER A 237 -95.42 7.57 -92.67
C SER A 237 -96.24 6.72 -93.64
N ALA A 238 -95.99 5.41 -93.74
CA ALA A 238 -96.77 4.51 -94.58
C ALA A 238 -98.24 4.43 -94.12
N VAL A 239 -98.48 4.30 -92.82
CA VAL A 239 -99.83 4.32 -92.24
C VAL A 239 -100.51 5.67 -92.50
N GLY A 240 -99.81 6.80 -92.29
CA GLY A 240 -100.35 8.14 -92.54
C GLY A 240 -100.75 8.36 -94.01
N LEU A 241 -99.91 7.92 -94.96
CA LEU A 241 -100.23 7.97 -96.39
C LEU A 241 -101.43 7.08 -96.75
N ALA A 242 -101.55 5.90 -96.14
CA ALA A 242 -102.69 5.02 -96.35
C ALA A 242 -104.01 5.65 -95.86
N VAL A 243 -104.00 6.32 -94.70
CA VAL A 243 -105.16 7.06 -94.19
C VAL A 243 -105.53 8.24 -95.08
N LEU A 244 -104.55 9.05 -95.52
CA LEU A 244 -104.80 10.16 -96.44
C LEU A 244 -105.44 9.71 -97.75
N ARG A 245 -105.05 8.55 -98.29
CA ARG A 245 -105.69 7.94 -99.47
C ARG A 245 -107.13 7.49 -99.27
N ILE A 246 -107.55 7.21 -98.04
CA ILE A 246 -108.94 6.81 -97.73
C ILE A 246 -109.83 8.04 -97.53
N VAL A 247 -109.26 9.16 -97.07
CA VAL A 247 -110.00 10.38 -96.69
C VAL A 247 -110.17 11.37 -97.85
N MET A 248 -109.26 11.41 -98.82
CA MET A 248 -109.42 12.15 -100.10
C MET A 248 -110.07 11.28 -101.16
#